data_AF-A0A6G6X0G3-F1
#
_entry.id   AF-A0A6G6X0G3-F1
#
_cell.length_a   1.000
_cell.length_b   1.000
_cell.length_c   1.000
_cell.angle_alpha   90.00
_cell.angle_beta   90.00
_cell.angle_gamma   90.00
#
_symmetry.space_group_name_H-M   'P 1'
#
loop_
_entity.id
_entity.type
_entity.pdbx_description
1 polymer ?
#
loop_
_entity_poly.entity_id
_entity_poly.type
_entity_poly.pdbx_seq_one_letter_code
_entity_poly.pdbx_strand_id
1 'polypeptide(L)'
;MVRRSGSADLPLHGGHVPSWLADRMAVLGSVICQAIVHHYGRDEFLRRLSHPFWFQSFGALMGMDWHSSGITTSVIGALKRGLAPLGRELGIHVCGGRGRHSRKTPEELTMLGDQLGLDAAALTRASRLVAKVDSAAVQDGFDLYLHGFFVTDEGLWTVVQQGMNGDKRQARRYHWHSQGLVSFVDQPHTAIDGPAQGEIINLTDQRAERSRSAQVDLLAVWGPDRIIDEWRTLNHAAEDEQPILPHLVMPAHHDVRSSMICGNLNSPHCQVTMVETTQTACAQWLLVLEEKDRAASDIRVYCFPLLPDKH
;
A
#
# COMPACT_ATOMS: atom_id res chain seq x y z
N MET A 1 -6.92 -29.12 -4.84
CA MET A 1 -7.65 -27.84 -4.70
C MET A 1 -7.03 -27.11 -3.51
N VAL A 2 -6.16 -26.14 -3.75
CA VAL A 2 -5.56 -25.35 -2.66
C VAL A 2 -6.63 -24.38 -2.17
N ARG A 3 -7.09 -24.59 -0.93
CA ARG A 3 -8.17 -23.83 -0.29
C ARG A 3 -7.54 -22.59 0.34
N ARG A 4 -8.10 -21.40 0.08
CA ARG A 4 -7.67 -20.10 0.67
C ARG A 4 -7.31 -20.28 2.15
N SER A 5 -6.06 -20.01 2.52
CA SER A 5 -5.51 -20.39 3.83
C SER A 5 -5.67 -19.34 4.95
N GLY A 6 -6.34 -18.20 4.68
CA GLY A 6 -6.66 -17.19 5.70
C GLY A 6 -6.63 -15.74 5.22
N SER A 7 -7.09 -14.82 6.08
CA SER A 7 -7.00 -13.36 5.94
C SER A 7 -6.92 -12.70 7.33
N ALA A 8 -6.23 -11.58 7.44
CA ALA A 8 -5.87 -10.80 8.63
C ALA A 8 -5.69 -9.32 8.24
N ASP A 9 -6.00 -8.43 9.17
CA ASP A 9 -5.98 -6.98 8.96
C ASP A 9 -4.70 -6.33 9.53
N LEU A 10 -4.13 -5.37 8.81
CA LEU A 10 -2.84 -4.73 9.14
C LEU A 10 -2.93 -3.19 9.15
N PRO A 11 -3.27 -2.56 10.29
CA PRO A 11 -3.22 -1.11 10.44
C PRO A 11 -1.79 -0.55 10.26
N LEU A 12 -1.63 0.59 9.59
CA LEU A 12 -0.32 1.23 9.44
C LEU A 12 0.18 1.80 10.78
N HIS A 13 1.34 1.32 11.20
CA HIS A 13 2.06 1.87 12.35
C HIS A 13 3.22 2.74 11.86
N GLY A 14 3.37 3.93 12.44
CA GLY A 14 4.55 4.77 12.24
C GLY A 14 5.75 4.28 13.07
N GLY A 15 6.97 4.66 12.66
CA GLY A 15 8.20 4.40 13.41
C GLY A 15 9.15 3.39 12.75
N HIS A 16 10.30 3.16 13.39
CA HIS A 16 11.31 2.22 12.94
C HIS A 16 11.61 1.23 14.06
N VAL A 17 11.80 -0.04 13.69
CA VAL A 17 12.24 -1.05 14.64
C VAL A 17 13.66 -0.69 15.12
N PRO A 18 13.90 -0.57 16.43
CA PRO A 18 15.22 -0.32 16.97
C PRO A 18 16.22 -1.42 16.55
N SER A 19 17.48 -1.06 16.33
CA SER A 19 18.52 -2.00 15.89
C SER A 19 18.65 -3.21 16.81
N TRP A 20 18.64 -2.99 18.13
CA TRP A 20 18.74 -4.07 19.12
C TRP A 20 17.62 -5.11 19.00
N LEU A 21 16.39 -4.69 18.62
CA LEU A 21 15.28 -5.61 18.40
C LEU A 21 15.46 -6.30 17.06
N ALA A 22 15.84 -5.56 16.02
CA ALA A 22 16.10 -6.10 14.69
C ALA A 22 17.21 -7.17 14.67
N ASP A 23 18.21 -7.06 15.55
CA ASP A 23 19.28 -8.03 15.73
C ASP A 23 18.79 -9.28 16.46
N ARG A 24 18.03 -9.12 17.56
CA ARG A 24 17.39 -10.24 18.27
C ARG A 24 16.42 -11.01 17.38
N MET A 25 15.66 -10.29 16.57
CA MET A 25 14.78 -10.86 15.55
C MET A 25 15.58 -11.72 14.57
N ALA A 26 16.72 -11.24 14.07
CA ALA A 26 17.54 -12.00 13.13
C ALA A 26 18.04 -13.30 13.76
N VAL A 27 18.54 -13.25 15.01
CA VAL A 27 18.98 -14.45 15.74
C VAL A 27 17.83 -15.44 15.94
N LEU A 28 16.72 -14.98 16.51
CA LEU A 28 15.57 -15.85 16.81
C LEU A 28 14.95 -16.42 15.54
N GLY A 29 14.77 -15.60 14.51
CA GLY A 29 14.24 -16.03 13.21
C GLY A 29 15.12 -17.09 12.55
N SER A 30 16.45 -16.94 12.62
CA SER A 30 17.39 -17.94 12.12
C SER A 30 17.33 -19.26 12.88
N VAL A 31 17.22 -19.22 14.21
CA VAL A 31 17.12 -20.44 15.03
C VAL A 31 15.82 -21.20 14.75
N ILE A 32 14.70 -20.48 14.62
CA ILE A 32 13.41 -21.10 14.28
C ILE A 32 13.45 -21.67 12.87
N CYS A 33 14.04 -20.95 11.91
CA CYS A 33 14.25 -21.44 10.55
C CYS A 33 15.06 -22.74 10.55
N GLN A 34 16.23 -22.76 11.21
CA GLN A 34 17.06 -23.97 11.36
C GLN A 34 16.25 -25.13 11.92
N ALA A 35 15.53 -24.93 13.03
CA ALA A 35 14.71 -25.97 13.64
C ALA A 35 13.66 -26.53 12.66
N ILE A 36 12.97 -25.66 11.91
CA ILE A 36 11.98 -26.11 10.92
C ILE A 36 12.65 -26.87 9.78
N VAL A 37 13.76 -26.35 9.25
CA VAL A 37 14.48 -26.97 8.14
C VAL A 37 15.03 -28.34 8.54
N HIS A 38 15.62 -28.48 9.72
CA HIS A 38 16.17 -29.75 10.19
C HIS A 38 15.09 -30.80 10.47
N HIS A 39 13.91 -30.41 10.95
CA HIS A 39 12.85 -31.36 11.30
C HIS A 39 11.86 -31.65 10.18
N TYR A 40 11.61 -30.68 9.30
CA TYR A 40 10.54 -30.77 8.29
C TYR A 40 11.01 -30.45 6.86
N GLY A 41 12.25 -29.97 6.69
CA GLY A 41 12.79 -29.56 5.40
C GLY A 41 12.54 -28.08 5.06
N ARG A 42 13.31 -27.59 4.08
CA ARG A 42 13.25 -26.21 3.57
C ARG A 42 11.92 -25.89 2.87
N ASP A 43 11.33 -26.86 2.19
CA ASP A 43 10.05 -26.72 1.50
C ASP A 43 8.92 -26.39 2.49
N GLU A 44 8.91 -27.06 3.65
CA GLU A 44 7.93 -26.80 4.70
C GLU A 44 8.08 -25.38 5.25
N PHE A 45 9.31 -24.88 5.39
CA PHE A 45 9.54 -23.50 5.83
C PHE A 45 8.98 -22.49 4.81
N LEU A 46 9.21 -22.69 3.52
CA LEU A 46 8.62 -21.86 2.45
C LEU A 46 7.08 -21.91 2.48
N ARG A 47 6.51 -23.11 2.60
CA ARG A 47 5.06 -23.31 2.69
C ARG A 47 4.47 -22.55 3.88
N ARG A 48 5.14 -22.58 5.04
CA ARG A 48 4.76 -21.82 6.24
C ARG A 48 4.85 -20.31 6.03
N LEU A 49 5.89 -19.81 5.38
CA LEU A 49 6.01 -18.38 5.04
C LEU A 49 4.90 -17.90 4.08
N SER A 50 4.43 -18.78 3.19
CA SER A 50 3.32 -18.46 2.28
C SER A 50 1.97 -18.39 2.99
N HIS A 51 1.87 -18.88 4.23
CA HIS A 51 0.63 -18.89 4.98
C HIS A 51 0.49 -17.60 5.82
N PRO A 52 -0.57 -16.79 5.62
CA PRO A 52 -0.68 -15.45 6.22
C PRO A 52 -0.70 -15.50 7.75
N PHE A 53 -1.51 -16.39 8.36
CA PHE A 53 -1.55 -16.54 9.81
C PHE A 53 -0.23 -17.01 10.40
N TRP A 54 0.42 -17.99 9.79
CA TRP A 54 1.72 -18.46 10.28
C TRP A 54 2.77 -17.35 10.19
N PHE A 55 2.83 -16.63 9.08
CA PHE A 55 3.74 -15.51 8.91
C PHE A 55 3.49 -14.40 9.95
N GLN A 56 2.21 -14.11 10.24
CA GLN A 56 1.83 -13.15 11.28
C GLN A 56 2.26 -13.61 12.67
N SER A 57 1.96 -14.87 13.03
CA SER A 57 2.37 -15.47 14.30
C SER A 57 3.88 -15.54 14.44
N PHE A 58 4.60 -15.78 13.35
CA PHE A 58 6.06 -15.80 13.33
C PHE A 58 6.62 -14.40 13.60
N GLY A 59 6.05 -13.36 13.01
CA GLY A 59 6.38 -11.97 13.35
C GLY A 59 6.13 -11.64 14.81
N ALA A 60 4.99 -12.07 15.36
CA ALA A 60 4.66 -11.88 16.77
C ALA A 60 5.65 -12.60 17.70
N LEU A 61 6.01 -13.84 17.37
CA LEU A 61 7.00 -14.62 18.09
C LEU A 61 8.39 -13.95 18.07
N MET A 62 8.71 -13.26 17.00
CA MET A 62 9.96 -12.48 16.87
C MET A 62 9.92 -11.15 17.65
N GLY A 63 8.83 -10.84 18.36
CA GLY A 63 8.72 -9.67 19.23
C GLY A 63 8.04 -8.45 18.60
N MET A 64 7.34 -8.63 17.48
CA MET A 64 6.49 -7.59 16.89
C MET A 64 5.08 -7.65 17.47
N ASP A 65 4.38 -6.53 17.50
CA ASP A 65 2.95 -6.53 17.87
C ASP A 65 2.10 -7.23 16.82
N TRP A 66 1.21 -8.11 17.27
CA TRP A 66 0.39 -8.98 16.41
C TRP A 66 -0.52 -8.25 15.43
N HIS A 67 -0.78 -6.95 15.59
CA HIS A 67 -1.58 -6.13 14.68
C HIS A 67 -0.73 -5.16 13.84
N SER A 68 0.60 -5.25 13.92
CA SER A 68 1.47 -4.28 13.26
C SER A 68 1.66 -4.57 11.77
N SER A 69 1.38 -3.59 10.90
CA SER A 69 1.81 -3.62 9.50
C SER A 69 3.34 -3.65 9.34
N GLY A 70 4.08 -3.28 10.39
CA GLY A 70 5.53 -3.36 10.43
C GLY A 70 6.05 -4.79 10.42
N ILE A 71 5.23 -5.79 10.77
CA ILE A 71 5.63 -7.21 10.83
C ILE A 71 6.31 -7.65 9.54
N THR A 72 5.70 -7.40 8.39
CA THR A 72 6.21 -7.90 7.11
C THR A 72 7.59 -7.35 6.80
N THR A 73 7.77 -6.04 6.98
CA THR A 73 9.06 -5.39 6.76
C THR A 73 10.13 -5.92 7.71
N SER A 74 9.78 -6.04 8.99
CA SER A 74 10.72 -6.42 10.05
C SER A 74 11.12 -7.88 9.96
N VAL A 75 10.17 -8.78 9.73
CA VAL A 75 10.42 -10.22 9.55
C VAL A 75 11.28 -10.47 8.33
N ILE A 76 10.95 -9.91 7.16
CA ILE A 76 11.73 -10.12 5.94
C ILE A 76 13.15 -9.54 6.12
N GLY A 77 13.27 -8.34 6.72
CA GLY A 77 14.57 -7.75 7.00
C GLY A 77 15.41 -8.58 7.97
N ALA A 78 14.80 -9.12 9.03
CA ALA A 78 15.46 -9.98 10.01
C ALA A 78 15.89 -11.31 9.40
N LEU A 79 15.03 -11.98 8.64
CA LEU A 79 15.36 -13.23 7.95
C LEU A 79 16.47 -13.02 6.91
N LYS A 80 16.41 -11.93 6.13
CA LYS A 80 17.46 -11.65 5.13
C LYS A 80 18.84 -11.49 5.78
N ARG A 81 18.92 -10.79 6.92
CA ARG A 81 20.19 -10.66 7.66
C ARG A 81 20.61 -11.96 8.35
N GLY A 82 19.65 -12.62 9.01
CA GLY A 82 19.92 -13.79 9.85
C GLY A 82 20.26 -15.05 9.06
N LEU A 83 19.65 -15.24 7.88
CA LEU A 83 19.86 -16.43 7.06
C LEU A 83 21.04 -16.30 6.10
N ALA A 84 21.47 -15.08 5.76
CA ALA A 84 22.62 -14.85 4.87
C ALA A 84 23.88 -15.66 5.26
N PRO A 85 24.35 -15.70 6.53
CA PRO A 85 25.50 -16.51 6.91
C PRO A 85 25.24 -18.03 6.90
N LEU A 86 23.98 -18.45 6.92
CA LEU A 86 23.54 -19.86 6.97
C LEU A 86 23.05 -20.38 5.61
N GLY A 87 23.02 -19.52 4.58
CA GLY A 87 22.36 -19.81 3.30
C GLY A 87 22.89 -21.07 2.62
N ARG A 88 24.20 -21.34 2.71
CA ARG A 88 24.82 -22.56 2.16
C ARG A 88 24.46 -23.83 2.92
N GLU A 89 24.24 -23.74 4.22
CA GLU A 89 23.91 -24.89 5.06
C GLU A 89 22.42 -25.24 4.95
N LEU A 90 21.57 -24.22 5.04
CA LEU A 90 20.12 -24.39 5.01
C LEU A 90 19.56 -24.50 3.60
N GLY A 91 20.28 -23.96 2.62
CA GLY A 91 19.82 -23.84 1.23
C GLY A 91 18.60 -22.95 1.09
N ILE A 92 18.57 -21.84 1.84
CA ILE A 92 17.50 -20.84 1.82
C ILE A 92 18.12 -19.47 1.68
N HIS A 93 17.67 -18.72 0.68
CA HIS A 93 18.17 -17.39 0.35
C HIS A 93 17.01 -16.41 0.31
N VAL A 94 17.26 -15.18 0.78
CA VAL A 94 16.24 -14.13 0.85
C VAL A 94 16.68 -12.92 0.04
N CYS A 95 15.91 -12.59 -0.98
CA CYS A 95 16.13 -11.45 -1.86
C CYS A 95 15.08 -10.36 -1.66
N GLY A 96 15.43 -9.16 -2.10
CA GLY A 96 14.55 -7.99 -2.04
C GLY A 96 14.57 -7.26 -0.69
N GLY A 97 13.47 -6.59 -0.39
CA GLY A 97 13.29 -5.70 0.76
C GLY A 97 12.47 -4.48 0.40
N ARG A 98 12.68 -3.37 1.12
CA ARG A 98 11.97 -2.09 0.85
C ARG A 98 12.70 -1.22 -0.15
N GLY A 99 11.94 -0.38 -0.86
CA GLY A 99 12.49 0.71 -1.69
C GLY A 99 13.52 0.23 -2.70
N ARG A 100 14.78 0.66 -2.56
CA ARG A 100 15.86 0.25 -3.48
C ARG A 100 16.11 -1.26 -3.46
N HIS A 101 15.93 -1.92 -2.32
CA HIS A 101 16.15 -3.37 -2.23
C HIS A 101 15.09 -4.16 -3.02
N SER A 102 13.82 -3.72 -3.00
CA SER A 102 12.76 -4.31 -3.84
C SER A 102 13.16 -4.30 -5.32
N ARG A 103 13.66 -3.16 -5.81
CA ARG A 103 14.07 -2.97 -7.21
C ARG A 103 15.31 -3.78 -7.61
N LYS A 104 16.15 -4.16 -6.65
CA LYS A 104 17.37 -4.96 -6.87
C LYS A 104 17.12 -6.47 -6.84
N THR A 105 15.91 -6.93 -6.52
CA THR A 105 15.58 -8.36 -6.45
C THR A 105 16.00 -9.13 -7.72
N PRO A 106 15.75 -8.64 -8.95
CA PRO A 106 16.23 -9.29 -10.17
C PRO A 106 17.74 -9.51 -10.22
N GLU A 107 18.52 -8.51 -9.79
CA GLU A 107 20.00 -8.59 -9.77
C GLU A 107 20.47 -9.62 -8.74
N GLU A 108 19.87 -9.60 -7.53
CA GLU A 108 20.17 -10.57 -6.48
C GLU A 108 19.84 -12.01 -6.92
N LEU A 109 18.71 -12.21 -7.62
CA LEU A 109 18.31 -13.52 -8.14
C LEU A 109 19.20 -14.03 -9.27
N THR A 110 19.67 -13.14 -10.16
CA THR A 110 20.66 -13.52 -11.18
C THR A 110 21.95 -13.99 -10.54
N MET A 111 22.48 -13.23 -9.57
CA MET A 111 23.69 -13.62 -8.85
C MET A 111 23.55 -14.95 -8.12
N LEU A 112 22.40 -15.20 -7.49
CA LEU A 112 22.12 -16.49 -6.84
C LEU A 112 22.01 -17.62 -7.85
N GLY A 113 21.37 -17.39 -8.99
CA GLY A 113 21.26 -18.39 -10.04
C GLY A 113 22.62 -18.82 -10.58
N ASP A 114 23.53 -17.86 -10.81
CA ASP A 114 24.91 -18.13 -11.23
C ASP A 114 25.69 -18.91 -10.16
N GLN A 115 25.47 -18.62 -8.88
CA GLN A 115 26.17 -19.28 -7.77
C GLN A 115 25.69 -20.70 -7.50
N LEU A 116 24.39 -20.96 -7.67
CA LEU A 116 23.74 -22.21 -7.30
C LEU A 116 23.44 -23.11 -8.51
N GLY A 117 23.64 -22.62 -9.73
CA GLY A 117 23.28 -23.33 -10.96
C GLY A 117 21.78 -23.39 -11.22
N LEU A 118 21.01 -22.40 -10.71
CA LEU A 118 19.57 -22.29 -10.94
C LEU A 118 19.27 -21.50 -12.21
N ASP A 119 18.05 -21.67 -12.75
CA ASP A 119 17.56 -20.83 -13.85
C ASP A 119 17.26 -19.40 -13.36
N ALA A 120 18.31 -18.56 -13.40
CA ALA A 120 18.26 -17.14 -13.08
C ALA A 120 17.19 -16.37 -13.87
N ALA A 121 16.98 -16.74 -15.15
CA ALA A 121 16.03 -16.08 -16.02
C ALA A 121 14.59 -16.39 -15.58
N ALA A 122 14.30 -17.66 -15.24
CA ALA A 122 13.00 -18.07 -14.72
C ALA A 122 12.70 -17.40 -13.36
N LEU A 123 13.67 -17.38 -12.42
CA LEU A 123 13.49 -16.72 -11.12
C LEU A 123 13.26 -15.21 -11.25
N THR A 124 14.05 -14.55 -12.09
CA THR A 124 13.89 -13.11 -12.36
C THR A 124 12.54 -12.81 -13.01
N ARG A 125 12.11 -13.64 -13.96
CA ARG A 125 10.80 -13.53 -14.58
C ARG A 125 9.69 -13.72 -13.56
N ALA A 126 9.78 -14.73 -12.69
CA ALA A 126 8.82 -14.97 -11.62
C ALA A 126 8.70 -13.76 -10.68
N SER A 127 9.82 -13.22 -10.20
CA SER A 127 9.83 -12.02 -9.33
C SER A 127 9.13 -10.83 -10.00
N ARG A 128 9.41 -10.56 -11.28
CA ARG A 128 8.78 -9.47 -12.04
C ARG A 128 7.29 -9.70 -12.25
N LEU A 129 6.88 -10.92 -12.61
CA LEU A 129 5.48 -11.27 -12.81
C LEU A 129 4.68 -11.14 -11.52
N VAL A 130 5.20 -11.65 -10.40
CA VAL A 130 4.57 -11.53 -9.08
C VAL A 130 4.35 -10.05 -8.72
N ALA A 131 5.37 -9.21 -8.85
CA ALA A 131 5.23 -7.76 -8.62
C ALA A 131 4.21 -7.11 -9.59
N LYS A 132 4.18 -7.53 -10.86
CA LYS A 132 3.26 -6.95 -11.84
C LYS A 132 1.81 -7.38 -11.63
N VAL A 133 1.57 -8.62 -11.26
CA VAL A 133 0.22 -9.14 -10.97
C VAL A 133 -0.36 -8.45 -9.76
N ASP A 134 0.41 -8.32 -8.67
CA ASP A 134 -0.07 -7.68 -7.43
C ASP A 134 -0.34 -6.19 -7.60
N SER A 135 0.35 -5.51 -8.53
CA SER A 135 0.16 -4.08 -8.79
C SER A 135 -0.84 -3.74 -9.90
N ALA A 136 -1.08 -4.65 -10.87
CA ALA A 136 -1.88 -4.34 -12.05
C ALA A 136 -3.12 -5.22 -12.22
N ALA A 137 -3.05 -6.49 -11.83
CA ALA A 137 -4.17 -7.42 -11.95
C ALA A 137 -5.09 -7.36 -10.72
N VAL A 138 -4.53 -7.04 -9.54
CA VAL A 138 -5.30 -6.75 -8.32
C VAL A 138 -5.37 -5.23 -8.15
N GLN A 139 -6.44 -4.60 -8.64
CA GLN A 139 -6.61 -3.15 -8.57
C GLN A 139 -7.40 -2.79 -7.30
N ASP A 140 -6.68 -2.77 -6.18
CA ASP A 140 -7.25 -2.50 -4.85
C ASP A 140 -6.80 -1.15 -4.25
N GLY A 141 -6.01 -0.39 -5.00
CA GLY A 141 -5.48 0.91 -4.57
C GLY A 141 -4.33 0.80 -3.57
N PHE A 142 -3.61 -0.31 -3.49
CA PHE A 142 -2.41 -0.44 -2.68
C PHE A 142 -1.15 -0.43 -3.56
N ASP A 143 -0.26 0.53 -3.32
CA ASP A 143 1.02 0.60 -4.02
C ASP A 143 2.03 -0.33 -3.37
N LEU A 144 2.74 -1.12 -4.19
CA LEU A 144 3.75 -2.05 -3.71
C LEU A 144 4.90 -1.32 -2.99
N TYR A 145 5.09 -1.67 -1.73
CA TYR A 145 6.05 -1.05 -0.82
C TYR A 145 7.23 -1.98 -0.46
N LEU A 146 6.96 -3.28 -0.36
CA LEU A 146 7.90 -4.31 0.04
C LEU A 146 7.78 -5.52 -0.88
N HIS A 147 8.92 -6.06 -1.29
CA HIS A 147 9.01 -7.32 -2.03
C HIS A 147 10.04 -8.22 -1.35
N GLY A 148 9.62 -9.33 -0.75
CA GLY A 148 10.55 -10.34 -0.21
C GLY A 148 10.40 -11.64 -0.96
N PHE A 149 11.50 -12.10 -1.56
CA PHE A 149 11.57 -13.31 -2.36
C PHE A 149 12.44 -14.34 -1.65
N PHE A 150 11.85 -15.46 -1.23
CA PHE A 150 12.54 -16.57 -0.59
C PHE A 150 12.75 -17.68 -1.61
N VAL A 151 13.96 -18.19 -1.75
CA VAL A 151 14.30 -19.24 -2.73
C VAL A 151 15.19 -20.31 -2.11
N THR A 152 14.98 -21.57 -2.51
CA THR A 152 15.80 -22.71 -2.09
C THR A 152 16.85 -23.07 -3.15
N ASP A 153 17.82 -23.93 -2.80
CA ASP A 153 18.80 -24.43 -3.77
C ASP A 153 18.19 -25.33 -4.87
N GLU A 154 16.95 -25.80 -4.69
CA GLU A 154 16.18 -26.53 -5.70
C GLU A 154 15.38 -25.60 -6.61
N GLY A 155 15.41 -24.28 -6.35
CA GLY A 155 14.66 -23.28 -7.10
C GLY A 155 13.19 -23.15 -6.71
N LEU A 156 12.74 -23.82 -5.63
CA LEU A 156 11.43 -23.54 -5.04
C LEU A 156 11.46 -22.17 -4.38
N TRP A 157 10.37 -21.42 -4.53
CA TRP A 157 10.28 -20.07 -4.01
C TRP A 157 8.94 -19.74 -3.37
N THR A 158 8.97 -18.73 -2.50
CA THR A 158 7.81 -18.09 -1.87
C THR A 158 8.02 -16.58 -1.91
N VAL A 159 6.99 -15.82 -2.26
CA VAL A 159 7.05 -14.35 -2.22
C VAL A 159 6.04 -13.83 -1.21
N VAL A 160 6.50 -12.91 -0.36
CA VAL A 160 5.64 -12.12 0.52
C VAL A 160 5.81 -10.66 0.13
N GLN A 161 4.76 -10.08 -0.44
CA GLN A 161 4.71 -8.66 -0.80
C GLN A 161 3.83 -7.89 0.18
N GLN A 162 4.11 -6.60 0.34
CA GLN A 162 3.22 -5.68 1.04
C GLN A 162 2.97 -4.45 0.18
N GLY A 163 1.70 -4.18 -0.09
CA GLY A 163 1.20 -2.91 -0.60
C GLY A 163 0.76 -1.98 0.53
N MET A 164 0.77 -0.67 0.27
CA MET A 164 0.26 0.35 1.19
C MET A 164 -0.71 1.27 0.46
N ASN A 165 -1.78 1.67 1.16
CA ASN A 165 -2.65 2.74 0.73
C ASN A 165 -2.45 3.94 1.68
N GLY A 166 -1.93 5.05 1.14
CA GLY A 166 -1.62 6.25 1.90
C GLY A 166 -2.86 6.92 2.49
N ASP A 167 -3.91 7.05 1.67
CA ASP A 167 -5.16 7.73 2.03
C ASP A 167 -5.89 7.02 3.18
N LYS A 168 -5.98 5.69 3.09
CA LYS A 168 -6.66 4.84 4.07
C LYS A 168 -5.77 4.43 5.23
N ARG A 169 -4.48 4.76 5.17
CA ARG A 169 -3.44 4.36 6.14
C ARG A 169 -3.48 2.86 6.47
N GLN A 170 -3.58 2.03 5.43
CA GLN A 170 -3.67 0.57 5.58
C GLN A 170 -2.58 -0.14 4.78
N ALA A 171 -2.20 -1.34 5.24
CA ALA A 171 -1.34 -2.25 4.50
C ALA A 171 -2.14 -3.47 4.03
N ARG A 172 -1.72 -4.03 2.91
CA ARG A 172 -2.20 -5.31 2.39
C ARG A 172 -1.01 -6.19 2.03
N ARG A 173 -1.05 -7.44 2.42
CA ARG A 173 -0.04 -8.45 2.09
C ARG A 173 -0.53 -9.39 1.01
N TYR A 174 0.39 -9.83 0.18
CA TYR A 174 0.15 -10.81 -0.87
C TYR A 174 1.16 -11.94 -0.72
N HIS A 175 0.67 -13.17 -0.68
CA HIS A 175 1.48 -14.36 -0.51
C HIS A 175 1.40 -15.23 -1.75
N TRP A 176 2.58 -15.64 -2.22
CA TRP A 176 2.76 -16.52 -3.37
C TRP A 176 3.64 -17.69 -2.99
N HIS A 177 3.33 -18.85 -3.55
CA HIS A 177 4.14 -20.05 -3.38
C HIS A 177 4.29 -20.75 -4.74
N SER A 178 5.52 -21.10 -5.09
CA SER A 178 5.83 -21.76 -6.36
C SER A 178 5.21 -23.15 -6.50
N GLN A 179 5.13 -23.90 -5.41
CA GLN A 179 4.61 -25.27 -5.45
C GLN A 179 3.11 -25.25 -5.74
N GLY A 180 2.72 -25.86 -6.86
CA GLY A 180 1.34 -25.89 -7.31
C GLY A 180 0.88 -24.64 -8.08
N LEU A 181 1.79 -23.69 -8.36
CA LEU A 181 1.49 -22.55 -9.22
C LEU A 181 1.35 -23.01 -10.67
N VAL A 182 0.14 -22.96 -11.20
CA VAL A 182 -0.17 -23.34 -12.60
C VAL A 182 -0.18 -22.13 -13.52
N SER A 183 -0.57 -20.96 -13.01
CA SER A 183 -0.70 -19.71 -13.76
C SER A 183 -0.31 -18.53 -12.88
N PHE A 184 0.31 -17.51 -13.47
CA PHE A 184 0.58 -16.24 -12.77
C PHE A 184 -0.64 -15.30 -12.76
N VAL A 185 -1.68 -15.57 -13.56
CA VAL A 185 -2.81 -14.64 -13.76
C VAL A 185 -4.16 -15.28 -13.46
N ASP A 186 -4.20 -16.56 -13.11
CA ASP A 186 -5.42 -17.29 -12.76
C ASP A 186 -5.27 -17.89 -11.36
N GLN A 187 -5.91 -17.23 -10.39
CA GLN A 187 -5.90 -17.52 -8.95
C GLN A 187 -4.51 -17.91 -8.41
N PRO A 188 -3.49 -17.06 -8.61
CA PRO A 188 -2.10 -17.45 -8.33
C PRO A 188 -1.72 -17.32 -6.86
N HIS A 189 -2.46 -16.51 -6.10
CA HIS A 189 -2.16 -16.19 -4.70
C HIS A 189 -2.52 -17.33 -3.76
N THR A 190 -1.60 -17.66 -2.86
CA THR A 190 -1.90 -18.51 -1.70
C THR A 190 -2.81 -17.75 -0.72
N ALA A 191 -2.57 -16.45 -0.56
CA ALA A 191 -3.42 -15.55 0.23
C ALA A 191 -3.25 -14.08 -0.17
N ILE A 192 -4.32 -13.30 0.02
CA ILE A 192 -4.31 -11.84 0.02
C ILE A 192 -4.91 -11.38 1.35
N ASP A 193 -4.20 -10.51 2.04
CA ASP A 193 -4.35 -10.27 3.47
C ASP A 193 -4.47 -8.78 3.76
N GLY A 194 -5.63 -8.34 4.23
CA GLY A 194 -5.89 -6.95 4.60
C GLY A 194 -7.39 -6.66 4.67
N PRO A 195 -7.76 -5.48 5.17
CA PRO A 195 -9.16 -5.12 5.36
C PRO A 195 -9.94 -5.11 4.04
N ALA A 196 -11.20 -5.53 4.12
CA ALA A 196 -12.15 -5.42 3.03
C ALA A 196 -12.36 -3.94 2.70
N GLN A 197 -12.33 -3.60 1.41
CA GLN A 197 -12.48 -2.23 0.96
C GLN A 197 -13.28 -2.20 -0.33
N GLY A 198 -14.44 -1.55 -0.29
CA GLY A 198 -15.22 -1.16 -1.47
C GLY A 198 -15.30 -2.21 -2.56
N GLU A 199 -15.35 -1.73 -3.80
CA GLU A 199 -15.25 -2.56 -4.99
C GLU A 199 -13.78 -2.68 -5.41
N ILE A 200 -13.31 -3.92 -5.61
CA ILE A 200 -11.94 -4.22 -6.04
C ILE A 200 -12.03 -4.95 -7.38
N ILE A 201 -11.30 -4.46 -8.37
CA ILE A 201 -11.17 -5.17 -9.64
C ILE A 201 -10.07 -6.22 -9.47
N ASN A 202 -10.48 -7.49 -9.35
CA ASN A 202 -9.57 -8.61 -9.29
C ASN A 202 -9.54 -9.36 -10.62
N LEU A 203 -8.61 -8.97 -11.50
CA LEU A 203 -8.37 -9.65 -12.76
C LEU A 203 -7.70 -11.01 -12.59
N THR A 204 -7.23 -11.40 -11.39
CA THR A 204 -6.70 -12.75 -11.16
C THR A 204 -7.78 -13.79 -10.86
N ASP A 205 -9.04 -13.36 -10.64
CA ASP A 205 -10.14 -14.31 -10.48
C ASP A 205 -10.33 -15.12 -11.77
N GLN A 206 -10.61 -16.42 -11.64
CA GLN A 206 -10.85 -17.30 -12.78
C GLN A 206 -11.98 -16.78 -13.68
N ARG A 207 -13.01 -16.16 -13.08
CA ARG A 207 -14.15 -15.57 -13.79
C ARG A 207 -13.75 -14.37 -14.66
N ALA A 208 -12.60 -13.76 -14.40
CA ALA A 208 -12.10 -12.61 -15.15
C ALA A 208 -11.34 -13.01 -16.42
N GLU A 209 -11.25 -14.30 -16.78
CA GLU A 209 -10.55 -14.77 -17.99
C GLU A 209 -10.96 -13.99 -19.25
N ARG A 210 -12.25 -13.90 -19.53
CA ARG A 210 -12.76 -13.18 -20.70
C ARG A 210 -12.37 -11.70 -20.67
N SER A 211 -12.39 -11.09 -19.49
CA SER A 211 -12.00 -9.68 -19.33
C SER A 211 -10.51 -9.49 -19.60
N ARG A 212 -9.64 -10.38 -19.10
CA ARG A 212 -8.20 -10.35 -19.37
C ARG A 212 -7.93 -10.48 -20.87
N SER A 213 -8.54 -11.48 -21.51
CA SER A 213 -8.36 -11.75 -22.95
C SER A 213 -8.84 -10.56 -23.79
N ALA A 214 -10.04 -10.04 -23.52
CA ALA A 214 -10.60 -8.88 -24.23
C ALA A 214 -9.75 -7.62 -24.06
N GLN A 215 -9.15 -7.38 -22.88
CA GLN A 215 -8.26 -6.23 -22.66
C GLN A 215 -6.99 -6.32 -23.50
N VAL A 216 -6.39 -7.51 -23.60
CA VAL A 216 -5.20 -7.73 -24.43
C VAL A 216 -5.54 -7.59 -25.91
N ASP A 217 -6.67 -8.14 -26.34
CA ASP A 217 -7.17 -8.03 -27.71
C ASP A 217 -7.47 -6.56 -28.07
N LEU A 218 -8.13 -5.83 -27.18
CA LEU A 218 -8.41 -4.41 -27.36
C LEU A 218 -7.10 -3.61 -27.54
N LEU A 219 -6.10 -3.86 -26.67
CA LEU A 219 -4.79 -3.23 -26.79
C LEU A 219 -4.09 -3.58 -28.10
N ALA A 220 -4.17 -4.83 -28.55
CA ALA A 220 -3.54 -5.27 -29.79
C ALA A 220 -4.19 -4.67 -31.05
N VAL A 221 -5.53 -4.53 -31.05
CA VAL A 221 -6.28 -4.02 -32.21
C VAL A 221 -6.28 -2.49 -32.25
N TRP A 222 -6.45 -1.82 -31.11
CA TRP A 222 -6.66 -0.38 -31.07
C TRP A 222 -5.40 0.41 -30.70
N GLY A 223 -4.47 -0.20 -29.97
CA GLY A 223 -3.32 0.50 -29.38
C GLY A 223 -3.71 1.39 -28.19
N PRO A 224 -2.73 1.84 -27.40
CA PRO A 224 -2.98 2.56 -26.15
C PRO A 224 -3.63 3.94 -26.37
N ASP A 225 -3.21 4.68 -27.39
CA ASP A 225 -3.68 6.05 -27.62
C ASP A 225 -5.18 6.08 -27.93
N ARG A 226 -5.63 5.18 -28.83
CA ARG A 226 -7.05 5.06 -29.19
C ARG A 226 -7.91 4.63 -28.00
N ILE A 227 -7.40 3.74 -27.14
CA ILE A 227 -8.13 3.33 -25.92
C ILE A 227 -8.32 4.52 -24.99
N ILE A 228 -7.29 5.35 -24.80
CA ILE A 228 -7.38 6.56 -23.96
C ILE A 228 -8.39 7.54 -24.55
N ASP A 229 -8.37 7.76 -25.86
CA ASP A 229 -9.31 8.66 -26.51
C ASP A 229 -10.75 8.17 -26.39
N GLU A 230 -11.01 6.88 -26.63
CA GLU A 230 -12.35 6.30 -26.45
C GLU A 230 -12.83 6.42 -25.00
N TRP A 231 -11.95 6.13 -24.04
CA TRP A 231 -12.25 6.26 -22.61
C TRP A 231 -12.60 7.71 -22.22
N ARG A 232 -11.87 8.69 -22.77
CA ARG A 232 -12.19 10.12 -22.57
C ARG A 232 -13.58 10.43 -23.11
N THR A 233 -13.91 9.98 -24.31
CA THR A 233 -15.24 10.20 -24.90
C THR A 233 -16.35 9.59 -24.05
N LEU A 234 -16.18 8.36 -23.57
CA LEU A 234 -17.16 7.69 -22.70
C LEU A 234 -17.35 8.40 -21.36
N ASN A 235 -16.27 8.91 -20.75
CA ASN A 235 -16.37 9.62 -19.48
C ASN A 235 -16.93 11.04 -19.60
N HIS A 236 -16.62 11.77 -20.68
CA HIS A 236 -17.26 13.07 -20.91
C HIS A 236 -18.78 12.90 -21.08
N ALA A 237 -19.21 11.84 -21.79
CA ALA A 237 -20.62 11.51 -21.92
C ALA A 237 -21.30 11.13 -20.58
N ALA A 238 -20.53 10.66 -19.58
CA ALA A 238 -21.03 10.33 -18.24
C ALA A 238 -21.09 11.55 -17.30
N GLU A 239 -20.26 12.57 -17.52
CA GLU A 239 -20.27 13.83 -16.76
C GLU A 239 -21.42 14.78 -17.19
N ASP A 240 -21.90 14.65 -18.43
CA ASP A 240 -22.96 15.50 -19.00
C ASP A 240 -24.39 15.20 -18.46
N GLU A 241 -24.60 14.18 -17.63
CA GLU A 241 -25.94 13.78 -17.14
C GLU A 241 -26.33 14.28 -15.74
N GLN A 242 -25.45 14.97 -14.97
CA GLN A 242 -25.86 15.54 -13.67
C GLN A 242 -25.48 17.01 -13.49
N PRO A 243 -26.44 17.92 -13.27
CA PRO A 243 -26.12 19.27 -12.82
C PRO A 243 -25.44 19.17 -11.45
N ILE A 244 -24.17 19.58 -11.39
CA ILE A 244 -23.34 19.62 -10.20
C ILE A 244 -24.07 20.42 -9.11
N LEU A 245 -24.63 19.71 -8.12
CA LEU A 245 -25.04 20.35 -6.87
C LEU A 245 -23.77 20.91 -6.18
N PRO A 246 -23.83 22.09 -5.55
CA PRO A 246 -22.67 22.68 -4.91
C PRO A 246 -22.12 21.74 -3.82
N HIS A 247 -20.94 21.19 -4.06
CA HIS A 247 -20.26 20.26 -3.17
C HIS A 247 -19.37 21.02 -2.19
N LEU A 248 -19.85 21.19 -0.96
CA LEU A 248 -19.14 21.85 0.13
C LEU A 248 -18.17 20.86 0.81
N VAL A 249 -16.86 21.09 0.69
CA VAL A 249 -15.83 20.32 1.38
C VAL A 249 -15.31 21.10 2.57
N MET A 250 -15.60 20.61 3.78
CA MET A 250 -15.11 21.18 5.03
C MET A 250 -13.81 20.47 5.47
N PRO A 251 -12.84 21.19 6.06
CA PRO A 251 -11.58 20.60 6.51
C PRO A 251 -11.77 19.61 7.68
N ALA A 252 -10.88 18.61 7.75
CA ALA A 252 -10.98 17.48 8.69
C ALA A 252 -10.71 17.83 10.17
N HIS A 253 -10.06 18.95 10.45
CA HIS A 253 -9.90 19.48 11.81
C HIS A 253 -9.69 21.00 11.76
N HIS A 254 -10.30 21.71 12.71
CA HIS A 254 -10.11 23.14 12.94
C HIS A 254 -10.09 23.38 14.45
N ASP A 255 -8.99 23.92 14.97
CA ASP A 255 -8.79 24.03 16.41
C ASP A 255 -9.21 25.43 16.89
N VAL A 256 -10.31 25.49 17.64
CA VAL A 256 -10.94 26.74 18.08
C VAL A 256 -10.32 27.20 19.40
N ARG A 257 -9.61 28.32 19.37
CA ARG A 257 -9.00 28.92 20.57
C ARG A 257 -9.86 30.05 21.13
N SER A 258 -9.86 30.22 22.45
CA SER A 258 -10.67 31.23 23.15
C SER A 258 -10.40 32.67 22.71
N SER A 259 -9.21 32.96 22.18
CA SER A 259 -8.85 34.26 21.60
C SER A 259 -9.46 34.52 20.23
N MET A 260 -10.06 33.51 19.59
CA MET A 260 -10.70 33.60 18.27
C MET A 260 -12.21 33.85 18.34
N ILE A 261 -12.75 34.00 19.56
CA ILE A 261 -14.14 34.40 19.79
C ILE A 261 -14.13 35.90 20.05
N CYS A 262 -14.89 36.68 19.27
CA CYS A 262 -15.05 38.11 19.51
C CYS A 262 -15.47 38.35 20.97
N GLY A 263 -14.64 39.10 21.70
CA GLY A 263 -14.97 39.54 23.05
C GLY A 263 -16.20 40.46 23.00
N ASN A 264 -17.27 40.02 23.67
CA ASN A 264 -18.54 40.73 23.90
C ASN A 264 -19.46 40.97 22.68
N LEU A 265 -20.27 39.96 22.37
CA LEU A 265 -21.44 40.02 21.47
C LEU A 265 -22.61 40.90 22.01
N ASN A 266 -22.47 41.54 23.18
CA ASN A 266 -23.50 42.38 23.81
C ASN A 266 -23.34 43.89 23.52
N SER A 267 -22.43 44.30 22.62
CA SER A 267 -22.37 45.70 22.19
C SER A 267 -23.54 46.00 21.23
N PRO A 268 -24.37 47.03 21.49
CA PRO A 268 -25.52 47.37 20.64
C PRO A 268 -25.12 47.91 19.24
N HIS A 269 -23.82 47.98 18.94
CA HIS A 269 -23.28 48.44 17.65
C HIS A 269 -22.74 47.32 16.77
N CYS A 270 -22.82 46.05 17.19
CA CYS A 270 -22.38 44.92 16.38
C CYS A 270 -23.58 44.35 15.58
N GLN A 271 -23.69 44.70 14.30
CA GLN A 271 -24.67 44.10 13.38
C GLN A 271 -23.98 43.06 12.50
N VAL A 272 -24.36 41.79 12.65
CA VAL A 272 -23.94 40.71 11.76
C VAL A 272 -24.89 40.68 10.57
N THR A 273 -24.40 41.05 9.38
CA THR A 273 -25.18 40.99 8.14
C THR A 273 -24.59 39.91 7.23
N MET A 274 -25.39 38.91 6.90
CA MET A 274 -25.03 37.87 5.93
C MET A 274 -25.38 38.38 4.52
N VAL A 275 -24.36 38.57 3.68
CA VAL A 275 -24.57 38.98 2.29
C VAL A 275 -24.37 37.78 1.39
N GLU A 276 -25.39 37.45 0.60
CA GLU A 276 -25.36 36.36 -0.39
C GLU A 276 -24.83 36.92 -1.71
N THR A 277 -23.62 36.53 -2.14
CA THR A 277 -23.06 36.94 -3.43
C THR A 277 -23.15 35.79 -4.44
N THR A 278 -24.12 35.88 -5.35
CA THR A 278 -24.24 34.98 -6.50
C THR A 278 -23.36 35.46 -7.66
N GLN A 279 -22.05 35.22 -7.59
CA GLN A 279 -21.20 35.18 -8.78
C GLN A 279 -19.92 34.39 -8.52
N THR A 280 -19.84 33.26 -9.23
CA THR A 280 -18.67 32.45 -9.62
C THR A 280 -17.35 32.60 -8.84
N ALA A 281 -16.94 31.47 -8.26
CA ALA A 281 -15.63 31.14 -7.66
C ALA A 281 -15.29 31.84 -6.32
N CYS A 282 -14.96 30.99 -5.32
CA CYS A 282 -14.69 31.32 -3.91
C CYS A 282 -15.90 31.74 -3.08
N ALA A 283 -16.56 30.75 -2.46
CA ALA A 283 -17.35 30.99 -1.25
C ALA A 283 -16.37 31.23 -0.09
N GLN A 284 -15.86 32.45 0.00
CA GLN A 284 -15.16 32.96 1.17
C GLN A 284 -16.23 33.65 2.02
N TRP A 285 -16.52 33.15 3.22
CA TRP A 285 -17.38 33.89 4.15
C TRP A 285 -16.68 35.21 4.50
N LEU A 286 -17.17 36.30 3.92
CA LEU A 286 -16.71 37.63 4.22
C LEU A 286 -17.46 38.11 5.46
N LEU A 287 -16.85 38.01 6.63
CA LEU A 287 -17.39 38.65 7.83
C LEU A 287 -16.95 40.11 7.82
N VAL A 288 -17.80 40.99 7.29
CA VAL A 288 -17.56 42.44 7.30
C VAL A 288 -18.02 42.97 8.66
N LEU A 289 -17.07 43.43 9.47
CA LEU A 289 -17.37 44.19 10.69
C LEU A 289 -17.34 45.68 10.32
N GLU A 290 -18.53 46.29 10.29
CA GLU A 290 -18.68 47.73 10.08
C GLU A 290 -18.63 48.43 11.45
N GLU A 291 -17.56 49.18 11.72
CA GLU A 291 -17.46 50.03 12.90
C GLU A 291 -17.89 51.45 12.52
N LYS A 292 -19.09 51.84 12.91
CA LYS A 292 -19.69 53.11 12.51
C LYS A 292 -19.33 54.20 13.53
N ASP A 293 -18.09 54.70 13.48
CA ASP A 293 -17.71 55.85 14.29
C ASP A 293 -18.12 57.17 13.62
N ARG A 294 -18.71 58.09 14.39
CA ARG A 294 -19.20 59.36 13.88
C ARG A 294 -18.00 60.25 13.49
N ALA A 295 -18.01 60.70 12.24
CA ALA A 295 -17.13 61.71 11.65
C ALA A 295 -15.79 61.23 11.06
N ALA A 296 -15.82 60.21 10.19
CA ALA A 296 -15.01 60.15 8.96
C ALA A 296 -15.47 58.94 8.15
N SER A 297 -15.69 59.12 6.85
CA SER A 297 -16.03 58.04 5.91
C SER A 297 -14.80 57.20 5.57
N ASP A 298 -14.33 56.38 6.53
CA ASP A 298 -13.26 55.41 6.31
C ASP A 298 -13.82 53.99 6.47
N ILE A 299 -14.09 53.34 5.34
CA ILE A 299 -14.39 51.90 5.30
C ILE A 299 -13.05 51.17 5.39
N ARG A 300 -12.75 50.54 6.53
CA ARG A 300 -11.55 49.70 6.68
C ARG A 300 -11.87 48.26 6.37
N VAL A 301 -11.44 47.81 5.19
CA VAL A 301 -11.52 46.41 4.77
C VAL A 301 -10.23 45.70 5.20
N TYR A 302 -10.33 44.74 6.12
CA TYR A 302 -9.18 43.93 6.54
C TYR A 302 -9.17 42.60 5.78
N CYS A 303 -8.14 42.40 4.96
CA CYS A 303 -7.90 41.17 4.21
C CYS A 303 -6.64 40.50 4.77
N PHE A 304 -6.75 39.28 5.30
CA PHE A 304 -5.63 38.58 5.94
C PHE A 304 -5.02 37.53 4.99
N PRO A 305 -3.72 37.64 4.65
CA PRO A 305 -2.94 36.50 4.17
C PRO A 305 -2.32 35.75 5.36
N LEU A 306 -1.81 34.53 5.17
CA LEU A 306 -0.40 34.18 5.45
C LEU A 306 -0.10 32.67 5.42
N LEU A 307 0.94 32.34 4.64
CA LEU A 307 1.87 31.20 4.70
C LEU A 307 2.81 31.32 5.94
N PRO A 308 3.84 30.45 6.13
CA PRO A 308 3.83 28.99 6.29
C PRO A 308 4.66 28.51 7.53
N ASP A 309 4.47 27.23 7.87
CA ASP A 309 5.33 26.27 8.59
C ASP A 309 6.43 26.72 9.56
N LYS A 310 6.41 26.14 10.78
CA LYS A 310 7.43 25.18 11.24
C LYS A 310 7.05 24.46 12.54
N HIS A 311 7.29 23.15 12.50
CA HIS A 311 7.25 22.11 13.54
C HIS A 311 5.91 21.38 13.79
#